data_AF-A0A9P6WSF3-F1
#
_entry.id   AF-A0A9P6WSF3-F1
#
_cell.length_a   1.000
_cell.length_b   1.000
_cell.length_c   1.000
_cell.angle_alpha   90.00
_cell.angle_beta   90.00
_cell.angle_gamma   90.00
#
_symmetry.space_group_name_H-M   'P 1'
#
loop_
_entity.id
_entity.type
_entity.pdbx_description
1 polymer ?
#
loop_
_entity_poly.entity_id
_entity_poly.type
_entity_poly.pdbx_seq_one_letter_code
_entity_poly.pdbx_strand_id
1 'polypeptide(L)'
;MVRALSKNKQESIKSLVLQNKPYSVIMERIPNLKKSTLSRYANKFSPGRVTANPGRKAVLSVTSKSYIRKQIVNGTLKTAKAVHKYLVCTSYSISYGLLL
;
A
#
# COMPACT_ATOMS: atom_id res chain seq x y z
N MET A 1 13.22 -16.24 0.32
CA MET A 1 12.78 -15.97 -1.07
C MET A 1 11.45 -16.66 -1.34
N VAL A 2 10.45 -15.95 -1.87
CA VAL A 2 9.18 -16.57 -2.31
C VAL A 2 9.42 -17.28 -3.64
N ARG A 3 9.23 -18.60 -3.69
CA ARG A 3 9.36 -19.36 -4.95
C ARG A 3 8.31 -18.87 -5.95
N ALA A 4 8.76 -18.54 -7.16
CA ALA A 4 7.87 -18.16 -8.24
C ALA A 4 6.99 -19.35 -8.64
N LEU A 5 5.77 -19.07 -9.08
CA LEU A 5 4.87 -20.09 -9.62
C LEU A 5 5.48 -20.70 -10.89
N SER A 6 5.27 -21.99 -11.16
CA SER A 6 5.72 -22.62 -12.42
C SER A 6 5.22 -21.86 -13.66
N LYS A 7 6.02 -21.79 -14.73
CA LYS A 7 5.67 -21.05 -15.96
C LYS A 7 4.27 -21.40 -16.50
N ASN A 8 3.92 -22.69 -16.56
CA ASN A 8 2.61 -23.14 -17.06
C ASN A 8 1.42 -22.55 -16.26
N LYS A 9 1.54 -22.52 -14.92
CA LYS A 9 0.52 -21.91 -14.06
C LYS A 9 0.47 -20.39 -14.22
N GLN A 10 1.61 -19.73 -14.47
CA GLN A 10 1.62 -18.29 -14.75
C GLN A 10 0.89 -17.96 -16.05
N GLU A 11 1.14 -18.71 -17.14
CA GLU A 11 0.44 -18.51 -18.42
C GLU A 11 -1.05 -18.82 -18.32
N SER A 12 -1.43 -19.84 -17.55
CA SER A 12 -2.83 -20.14 -17.26
C SER A 12 -3.54 -18.99 -16.55
N ILE A 13 -2.90 -18.41 -15.51
CA ILE A 13 -3.43 -17.22 -14.82
C ILE A 13 -3.53 -16.04 -15.79
N LYS A 14 -2.49 -15.79 -16.58
CA LYS A 14 -2.45 -14.68 -17.54
C LYS A 14 -3.62 -14.78 -18.53
N SER A 15 -3.80 -15.93 -19.17
CA SER A 15 -4.89 -16.16 -20.13
C SER A 15 -6.27 -15.94 -19.50
N LEU A 16 -6.52 -16.49 -18.31
CA LEU A 16 -7.82 -16.35 -17.64
C LEU A 16 -8.10 -14.93 -17.11
N VAL A 17 -7.07 -14.23 -16.63
CA VAL A 17 -7.18 -12.82 -16.21
C VAL A 17 -7.46 -11.92 -17.41
N LEU A 18 -6.80 -12.13 -18.55
CA LEU A 18 -7.05 -11.38 -19.78
C LEU A 18 -8.44 -11.64 -20.37
N GLN A 19 -9.00 -12.84 -20.16
CA GLN A 19 -10.40 -13.16 -20.46
C GLN A 19 -11.41 -12.57 -19.45
N ASN A 20 -10.94 -11.74 -18.51
CA ASN A 20 -11.75 -11.10 -17.47
C ASN A 20 -12.56 -12.10 -16.62
N LYS A 21 -12.02 -13.32 -16.39
CA LYS A 21 -12.69 -14.33 -15.55
C LYS A 21 -12.63 -13.93 -14.07
N PRO A 22 -13.70 -14.21 -13.29
CA PRO A 22 -13.71 -13.92 -11.86
C PRO A 22 -12.74 -14.83 -11.10
N TYR A 23 -12.24 -14.37 -9.94
CA TYR A 23 -11.24 -15.10 -9.16
C TYR A 23 -11.68 -16.49 -8.71
N SER A 24 -12.98 -16.68 -8.43
CA SER A 24 -13.55 -17.99 -8.09
C SER A 24 -13.28 -19.01 -9.19
N VAL A 25 -13.66 -18.68 -10.43
CA VAL A 25 -13.48 -19.54 -11.61
C VAL A 25 -12.00 -19.84 -11.87
N ILE A 26 -11.12 -18.85 -11.66
CA ILE A 26 -9.67 -19.06 -11.84
C ILE A 26 -9.12 -20.02 -10.78
N MET A 27 -9.57 -19.89 -9.53
CA MET A 27 -9.14 -20.73 -8.41
C MET A 27 -9.69 -22.16 -8.51
N GLU A 28 -10.88 -22.37 -9.08
CA GLU A 28 -11.41 -23.71 -9.40
C GLU A 28 -10.56 -24.41 -10.48
N ARG A 29 -10.15 -23.67 -11.52
CA ARG A 29 -9.35 -24.24 -12.63
C ARG A 29 -7.90 -24.51 -12.26
N ILE A 30 -7.34 -23.78 -11.29
CA ILE A 30 -5.94 -23.90 -10.90
C ILE A 30 -5.88 -24.40 -9.46
N PRO A 31 -5.76 -25.72 -9.23
CA PRO A 31 -5.76 -26.27 -7.89
C PRO A 31 -4.56 -25.74 -7.08
N ASN A 32 -4.79 -25.56 -5.78
CA ASN A 32 -3.84 -25.02 -4.80
C ASN A 32 -3.39 -23.56 -5.06
N LEU A 33 -4.16 -22.79 -5.83
CA LEU A 33 -3.88 -21.36 -6.04
C LEU A 33 -4.48 -20.51 -4.90
N LYS A 34 -3.63 -19.88 -4.10
CA LYS A 34 -4.06 -18.91 -3.09
C LYS A 34 -4.55 -17.62 -3.75
N LYS A 35 -5.61 -17.01 -3.20
CA LYS A 35 -6.16 -15.72 -3.66
C LYS A 35 -5.11 -14.60 -3.68
N SER A 36 -4.21 -14.54 -2.70
CA SER A 36 -3.11 -13.56 -2.65
C SER A 36 -2.13 -13.73 -3.80
N THR A 37 -1.79 -14.98 -4.15
CA THR A 37 -0.95 -15.31 -5.32
C THR A 37 -1.64 -14.90 -6.61
N LEU A 38 -2.92 -15.26 -6.79
CA LEU A 38 -3.71 -14.85 -7.95
C LEU A 38 -3.75 -13.32 -8.08
N SER A 39 -4.00 -12.61 -6.98
CA SER A 39 -4.03 -11.15 -6.97
C SER A 39 -2.71 -10.53 -7.43
N ARG A 40 -1.58 -11.04 -6.92
CA ARG A 40 -0.25 -10.59 -7.32
C ARG A 40 0.00 -10.77 -8.81
N TYR A 41 -0.34 -11.93 -9.36
CA TYR A 41 -0.14 -12.21 -10.79
C TYR A 41 -1.14 -11.47 -11.67
N ALA A 42 -2.39 -11.30 -11.23
CA ALA A 42 -3.37 -10.50 -11.96
C ALA A 42 -2.94 -9.04 -12.06
N ASN A 43 -2.42 -8.44 -10.99
CA ASN A 43 -1.86 -7.09 -11.02
C ASN A 43 -0.61 -6.99 -11.90
N LYS A 44 0.21 -8.04 -11.94
CA LYS A 44 1.39 -8.13 -12.82
C LYS A 44 1.00 -8.15 -14.31
N PHE A 45 -0.06 -8.88 -14.67
CA PHE A 45 -0.47 -9.06 -16.07
C PHE A 45 -1.49 -8.02 -16.56
N SER A 46 -2.19 -7.36 -15.64
CA SER A 46 -3.16 -6.30 -15.94
C SER A 46 -2.88 -5.08 -15.06
N PRO A 47 -1.83 -4.29 -15.37
CA PRO A 47 -1.42 -3.14 -14.57
C PRO A 47 -2.46 -2.01 -14.53
N GLY A 48 -3.39 -1.95 -15.49
CA GLY A 48 -4.52 -1.00 -15.49
C GLY A 48 -5.67 -1.36 -14.55
N ARG A 49 -5.60 -2.51 -13.86
CA ARG A 49 -6.60 -2.87 -12.86
C ARG A 49 -6.39 -1.99 -11.64
N VAL A 50 -7.43 -1.27 -11.21
CA VAL A 50 -7.38 -0.41 -10.02
C VAL A 50 -6.94 -1.25 -8.82
N THR A 51 -5.67 -1.17 -8.48
CA THR A 51 -5.14 -1.75 -7.25
C THR A 51 -5.46 -0.78 -6.12
N ALA A 52 -5.84 -1.29 -4.95
CA ALA A 52 -5.82 -0.46 -3.76
C ALA A 52 -4.37 0.04 -3.59
N ASN A 53 -4.16 1.36 -3.69
CA ASN A 53 -2.83 1.97 -3.65
C ASN A 53 -1.98 1.33 -2.54
N PRO A 54 -0.92 0.58 -2.88
CA PRO A 54 -0.11 -0.08 -1.88
C PRO A 54 0.65 0.99 -1.10
N GLY A 55 0.27 1.21 0.15
CA GLY A 55 0.93 2.16 1.03
C GLY A 55 0.04 2.60 2.20
N ARG A 56 0.67 2.93 3.32
CA ARG A 56 -0.01 3.62 4.42
C ARG A 56 -0.39 5.01 3.90
N LYS A 57 -1.68 5.35 3.90
CA LYS A 57 -2.12 6.71 3.56
C LYS A 57 -1.39 7.69 4.47
N ALA A 58 -0.63 8.61 3.86
CA ALA A 58 0.06 9.64 4.62
C ALA A 58 -0.99 10.60 5.19
N VAL A 59 -1.05 10.69 6.52
CA VAL A 59 -1.95 11.65 7.21
C VAL A 59 -1.45 13.08 7.02
N LEU A 60 -0.13 13.25 6.84
CA LEU A 60 0.51 14.53 6.58
C LEU A 60 0.98 14.60 5.13
N SER A 61 0.72 15.73 4.49
CA SER A 61 1.29 16.08 3.20
C SER A 61 2.82 16.17 3.29
N VAL A 62 3.50 16.05 2.13
CA VAL A 62 4.96 16.17 2.05
C VAL A 62 5.43 17.56 2.50
N THR A 63 4.66 18.61 2.18
CA THR A 63 4.96 20.00 2.56
C THR A 63 4.87 20.20 4.06
N SER A 64 3.81 19.71 4.71
CA SER A 64 3.65 19.82 6.17
C SER A 64 4.75 19.07 6.92
N LYS A 65 5.15 17.88 6.45
CA LYS A 65 6.30 17.14 7.02
C LYS A 65 7.60 17.92 6.89
N SER A 66 7.85 18.51 5.71
CA SER A 66 9.05 19.31 5.45
C SER A 66 9.11 20.54 6.36
N TYR A 67 7.98 21.23 6.53
CA TYR A 67 7.88 22.38 7.42
C TYR A 67 8.16 22.01 8.89
N ILE A 68 7.52 20.96 9.40
CA ILE A 68 7.73 20.48 10.77
C ILE A 68 9.19 20.09 10.99
N ARG A 69 9.82 19.41 10.02
CA ARG A 69 11.24 19.07 10.09
C ARG A 69 12.12 20.32 10.23
N LYS A 70 11.85 21.39 9.47
CA LYS A 70 12.56 22.67 9.61
C LYS A 70 12.38 23.28 11.00
N GLN A 71 11.16 23.24 11.55
CA GLN A 71 10.88 23.74 12.90
C GLN A 71 11.61 22.94 13.99
N ILE A 72 11.73 21.62 13.83
CA ILE A 72 12.51 20.78 14.74
C ILE A 72 14.01 21.14 14.65
N VAL A 73 14.56 21.24 13.44
CA VAL A 73 15.98 21.59 13.21
C VAL A 73 16.29 22.98 13.76
N ASN A 74 15.39 23.95 13.56
CA ASN A 74 15.53 25.30 14.08
C ASN A 74 15.28 25.41 15.60
N GLY A 75 14.93 24.30 16.26
CA GLY A 75 14.74 24.23 17.71
C GLY A 75 13.44 24.87 18.22
N THR A 76 12.48 25.20 17.34
CA THR A 76 11.18 25.75 17.75
C THR A 76 10.24 24.64 18.24
N LEU A 77 10.28 23.45 17.62
CA LEU A 77 9.53 22.26 18.04
C LEU A 77 10.49 21.21 18.64
N LYS A 78 10.84 21.39 19.91
CA LYS A 78 11.88 20.57 20.59
C LYS A 78 11.43 19.18 21.03
N THR A 79 10.12 18.94 21.14
CA THR A 79 9.59 17.68 21.68
C THR A 79 8.48 17.12 20.79
N ALA A 80 8.34 15.79 20.79
CA ALA A 80 7.22 15.12 20.11
C ALA A 80 5.85 15.64 20.61
N LYS A 81 5.74 16.01 21.89
CA LYS A 81 4.56 16.66 22.47
C LYS A 81 4.27 18.03 21.86
N ALA A 82 5.30 18.84 21.61
CA ALA A 82 5.14 20.14 20.94
C ALA A 82 4.71 19.97 19.47
N VAL A 83 5.29 18.99 18.77
CA VAL A 83 4.90 18.64 17.39
C VAL A 83 3.45 18.16 17.35
N HIS A 84 3.05 17.28 18.28
CA HIS A 84 1.68 16.78 18.39
C HIS A 84 0.68 17.90 18.63
N LYS A 85 0.96 18.79 19.60
CA LYS A 85 0.12 19.95 19.88
C LYS A 85 -0.03 20.84 18.65
N TYR A 86 1.07 21.13 17.94
CA TYR A 86 1.03 21.93 16.71
C TYR A 86 0.14 21.30 15.63
N LEU A 87 0.24 19.97 15.45
CA LEU A 87 -0.54 19.23 14.47
C LEU A 87 -2.03 19.18 14.81
N VAL A 88 -2.37 18.95 16.07
CA VAL A 88 -3.76 18.99 16.54
C VAL A 88 -4.36 20.39 16.37
N CYS A 89 -3.61 21.44 16.73
CA CYS A 89 -4.05 22.83 16.54
C CYS A 89 -4.23 23.21 15.06
N THR A 90 -3.51 22.58 14.14
CA THR A 90 -3.65 22.80 12.69
C THR A 90 -4.70 21.88 12.04
N SER A 91 -5.61 21.31 12.85
CA SER A 91 -6.73 20.47 12.42
C SER A 91 -6.35 19.07 11.90
N TYR A 92 -5.16 18.55 12.23
CA TYR A 92 -4.82 17.17 11.92
C TYR A 92 -5.25 16.22 13.05
N SER A 93 -6.12 15.26 12.73
CA SER A 93 -6.49 14.17 13.63
C SER A 93 -5.39 13.09 13.64
N ILE A 94 -4.31 13.34 14.38
CA ILE A 94 -3.14 12.45 14.49
C ILE A 94 -3.01 11.92 15.92
N SER A 95 -2.97 10.60 16.06
CA SER A 95 -2.66 9.94 17.35
C SER A 95 -1.17 10.07 17.68
N TYR A 96 -0.85 10.24 18.96
CA TYR A 96 0.53 10.44 19.44
C TYR A 96 1.51 9.34 18.99
N GLY A 97 1.07 8.08 18.94
CA GLY A 97 1.88 6.94 18.48
C GLY A 97 2.25 6.94 17.00
N LEU A 98 1.78 7.92 16.21
CA LEU A 98 2.10 8.08 14.79
C LEU A 98 3.24 9.08 14.54
N LEU A 99 3.75 9.71 15.61
CA LEU A 99 4.82 10.72 15.59
C LEU A 99 6.21 10.20 15.99
N LEU A 100 6.30 8.95 16.45
CA LEU A 100 7.54 8.19 16.69
C LEU A 100 7.89 7.39 15.43
#